data_AF-A0A3B4C8H8-F1
#
_entry.id   AF-A0A3B4C8H8-F1
#
_cell.length_a   1.000
_cell.length_b   1.000
_cell.length_c   1.000
_cell.angle_alpha   90.00
_cell.angle_beta   90.00
_cell.angle_gamma   90.00
#
_symmetry.space_group_name_H-M   'P 1'
#
loop_
_entity.id
_entity.type
_entity.pdbx_description
1 polymer ?
#
loop_
_entity_poly.entity_id
_entity_poly.type
_entity_poly.pdbx_seq_one_letter_code
_entity_poly.pdbx_strand_id
1 'polypeptide(L)'
;MDTSGDLPVSRQGSFYPVDLACQDYHELNPDSHKGPESLHPDTKTFSHPSGAEVHVTQDNVGRLMLFGEGGPPHSLLALHTPADETQVVALYLHGKWWPIGEVLKTSSKSRHGLLIVQSVMERVILFLLSQIIFGVMEKPLGESMYFSAPSALEYGKILWQDGEAVGFYTIKKKGSLCDGCTGQSYLLPVLDTVFVRTHWRRNGLALQMLQDFCTSMSKESVLGISRPVSTSMYGGTVHLKDKESPLYRNCHGQN
;
A
#
# COMPACT_ATOMS: atom_id res chain seq x y z
N MET A 1 42.07 41.29 -1.88
CA MET A 1 40.82 41.07 -1.15
C MET A 1 39.75 40.97 -2.22
N ASP A 2 39.32 39.77 -2.55
CA ASP A 2 38.09 39.49 -3.31
C ASP A 2 37.81 38.00 -3.16
N THR A 3 37.20 37.66 -2.02
CA THR A 3 36.61 36.34 -1.78
C THR A 3 35.17 36.40 -2.28
N SER A 4 34.95 35.98 -3.52
CA SER A 4 33.63 35.59 -4.00
C SER A 4 33.24 34.31 -3.28
N GLY A 5 32.40 34.44 -2.26
CA GLY A 5 31.81 33.32 -1.56
C GLY A 5 30.70 32.72 -2.43
N ASP A 6 30.95 31.52 -2.94
CA ASP A 6 29.89 30.63 -3.39
C ASP A 6 28.97 30.34 -2.19
N LEU A 7 27.78 30.92 -2.22
CA LEU A 7 26.69 30.56 -1.33
C LEU A 7 26.32 29.08 -1.61
N PRO A 8 26.23 28.22 -0.59
CA PRO A 8 25.76 26.87 -0.81
C PRO A 8 24.28 26.95 -1.17
N VAL A 9 23.96 26.62 -2.42
CA VAL A 9 22.60 26.27 -2.82
C VAL A 9 22.19 25.10 -1.93
N SER A 10 21.34 25.37 -0.94
CA SER A 10 20.74 24.31 -0.14
C SER A 10 19.87 23.49 -1.09
N ARG A 11 20.36 22.31 -1.45
CA ARG A 11 19.51 21.27 -2.01
C ARG A 11 18.59 20.80 -0.88
N GLN A 12 17.52 21.55 -0.61
CA GLN A 12 16.38 21.00 0.10
C GLN A 12 15.85 19.86 -0.76
N GLY A 13 16.26 18.64 -0.44
CA GLY A 13 15.62 17.46 -0.99
C GLY A 13 14.13 17.55 -0.67
N SER A 14 13.29 17.42 -1.69
CA SER A 14 11.85 17.36 -1.48
C SER A 14 11.54 16.10 -0.67
N PHE A 15 11.23 16.27 0.61
CA PHE A 15 10.74 15.19 1.46
C PHE A 15 9.34 14.78 1.01
N TYR A 16 9.05 13.48 1.04
CA TYR A 16 7.73 12.92 0.77
C TYR A 16 6.98 12.65 2.07
N PRO A 17 5.65 12.42 2.05
CA PRO A 17 4.87 12.20 3.27
C PRO A 17 5.47 11.16 4.22
N VAL A 18 5.92 10.02 3.67
CA VAL A 18 6.51 8.93 4.46
C VAL A 18 7.90 9.24 5.05
N ASP A 19 8.52 10.34 4.62
CA ASP A 19 9.80 10.82 5.16
C ASP A 19 9.60 11.83 6.30
N LEU A 20 8.37 12.34 6.47
CA LEU A 20 8.01 13.26 7.55
C LEU A 20 7.74 12.48 8.84
N ALA A 21 8.10 13.08 9.98
CA ALA A 21 7.77 12.50 11.27
C ALA A 21 6.25 12.46 11.48
N CYS A 22 5.73 11.31 11.88
CA CYS A 22 4.33 11.10 12.19
C CYS A 22 4.26 10.05 13.31
N GLN A 23 3.86 10.46 14.52
CA GLN A 23 3.81 9.56 15.67
C GLN A 23 2.49 8.79 15.73
N ASP A 24 1.39 9.42 15.33
CA ASP A 24 0.06 8.82 15.36
C ASP A 24 -0.81 9.22 14.16
N TYR A 25 -2.02 8.66 14.09
CA TYR A 25 -2.98 8.93 13.02
C TYR A 25 -3.67 10.30 13.13
N HIS A 26 -3.67 10.95 14.30
CA HIS A 26 -4.25 12.28 14.49
C HIS A 26 -3.35 13.37 13.90
N GLU A 27 -2.03 13.17 13.92
CA GLU A 27 -1.04 14.07 13.30
C GLU A 27 -1.14 14.12 11.77
N LEU A 28 -1.66 13.06 11.12
CA LEU A 28 -1.83 13.01 9.67
C LEU A 28 -2.75 14.14 9.18
N ASN A 29 -3.81 14.38 9.94
CA ASN A 29 -4.82 15.37 9.63
C ASN A 29 -5.45 15.92 10.93
N PRO A 30 -4.83 16.93 11.55
CA PRO A 30 -5.33 17.52 12.80
C PRO A 30 -6.72 18.16 12.61
N ASP A 31 -7.06 18.55 11.39
CA ASP A 31 -8.35 19.11 11.02
C ASP A 31 -9.31 18.06 10.46
N SER A 32 -9.01 16.77 10.64
CA SER A 32 -9.85 15.69 10.13
C SER A 32 -11.28 15.82 10.60
N HIS A 33 -11.59 16.32 11.79
CA HIS A 33 -12.98 16.49 12.24
C HIS A 33 -13.70 17.71 11.66
N LYS A 34 -12.98 18.61 10.98
CA LYS A 34 -13.51 19.87 10.48
C LYS A 34 -13.82 19.76 8.98
N GLY A 35 -14.73 20.61 8.52
CA GLY A 35 -15.09 20.69 7.10
C GLY A 35 -14.02 21.42 6.27
N PRO A 36 -14.05 21.30 4.93
CA PRO A 36 -13.04 21.89 4.05
C PRO A 36 -12.97 23.42 4.13
N GLU A 37 -14.03 24.09 4.60
CA GLU A 37 -14.03 25.54 4.83
C GLU A 37 -13.06 25.99 5.93
N SER A 38 -12.72 25.08 6.84
CA SER A 38 -11.74 25.33 7.90
C SER A 38 -10.29 25.12 7.46
N LEU A 39 -10.08 24.59 6.24
CA LEU A 39 -8.75 24.39 5.69
C LEU A 39 -8.11 25.74 5.32
N HIS A 40 -6.77 25.81 5.44
CA HIS A 40 -6.02 27.03 5.17
C HIS A 40 -6.25 27.54 3.73
N PRO A 41 -6.27 28.86 3.46
CA PRO A 41 -6.48 29.40 2.10
C PRO A 41 -5.58 28.78 1.03
N ASP A 42 -4.31 28.49 1.37
CA ASP A 42 -3.33 27.88 0.47
C ASP A 42 -3.64 26.42 0.08
N THR A 43 -4.68 25.83 0.70
CA THR A 43 -5.14 24.47 0.45
C THR A 43 -6.48 24.43 -0.30
N LYS A 44 -6.93 25.59 -0.81
CA LYS A 44 -8.17 25.72 -1.58
C LYS A 44 -8.03 25.40 -3.07
N THR A 45 -6.80 25.25 -3.55
CA THR A 45 -6.51 24.82 -4.92
C THR A 45 -5.46 23.71 -4.91
N PHE A 46 -5.66 22.73 -5.79
CA PHE A 46 -4.74 21.62 -6.00
C PHE A 46 -4.34 21.56 -7.48
N SER A 47 -3.05 21.59 -7.75
CA SER A 47 -2.52 21.40 -9.11
C SER A 47 -2.29 19.91 -9.36
N HIS A 48 -3.13 19.30 -10.18
CA HIS A 48 -2.99 17.91 -10.57
C HIS A 48 -1.72 17.71 -11.42
N PRO A 49 -1.03 16.55 -11.34
CA PRO A 49 0.17 16.29 -12.15
C PRO A 49 -0.01 16.40 -13.66
N SER A 50 -1.25 16.33 -14.17
CA SER A 50 -1.56 16.58 -15.59
C SER A 50 -1.57 18.06 -15.99
N GLY A 51 -1.37 18.98 -15.04
CA GLY A 51 -1.46 20.43 -15.24
C GLY A 51 -2.87 21.01 -15.04
N ALA A 52 -3.87 20.19 -14.71
CA ALA A 52 -5.22 20.68 -14.40
C ALA A 52 -5.28 21.23 -12.96
N GLU A 53 -5.94 22.36 -12.77
CA GLU A 53 -6.25 22.87 -11.42
C GLU A 53 -7.61 22.34 -10.94
N VAL A 54 -7.63 21.88 -9.70
CA VAL A 54 -8.84 21.43 -9.01
C VAL A 54 -9.08 22.39 -7.84
N HIS A 55 -10.22 23.07 -7.86
CA HIS A 55 -10.67 23.84 -6.71
C HIS A 55 -11.18 22.88 -5.63
N VAL A 56 -10.70 23.04 -4.41
CA VAL A 56 -11.10 22.23 -3.27
C VAL A 56 -12.40 22.78 -2.71
N THR A 57 -13.45 21.98 -2.76
CA THR A 57 -14.80 22.34 -2.30
C THR A 57 -15.31 21.28 -1.33
N GLN A 58 -16.47 21.51 -0.72
CA GLN A 58 -17.09 20.50 0.13
C GLN A 58 -17.55 19.27 -0.66
N ASP A 59 -17.97 19.48 -1.90
CA ASP A 59 -18.55 18.42 -2.73
C ASP A 59 -17.50 17.43 -3.25
N ASN A 60 -16.24 17.86 -3.40
CA ASN A 60 -15.18 16.99 -3.91
C ASN A 60 -14.19 16.52 -2.82
N VAL A 61 -14.44 16.83 -1.55
CA VAL A 61 -13.64 16.35 -0.43
C VAL A 61 -14.39 15.23 0.29
N GLY A 62 -13.86 14.02 0.15
CA GLY A 62 -14.36 12.81 0.79
C GLY A 62 -13.53 12.39 1.99
N ARG A 63 -14.06 11.42 2.75
CA ARG A 63 -13.35 10.74 3.85
C ARG A 63 -13.12 9.29 3.50
N LEU A 64 -11.86 8.86 3.55
CA LEU A 64 -11.47 7.47 3.38
C LEU A 64 -11.18 6.85 4.74
N MET A 65 -11.92 5.80 5.11
CA MET A 65 -11.63 5.02 6.31
C MET A 65 -10.40 4.15 6.07
N LEU A 66 -9.37 4.31 6.91
CA LEU A 66 -8.10 3.60 6.76
C LEU A 66 -8.21 2.11 7.07
N PHE A 67 -9.11 1.75 7.99
CA PHE A 67 -9.29 0.40 8.49
C PHE A 67 -10.69 -0.09 8.17
N GLY A 68 -10.81 -1.40 7.97
CA GLY A 68 -12.09 -2.06 7.77
C GLY A 68 -13.00 -2.00 8.99
N GLU A 69 -14.20 -2.56 8.83
CA GLU A 69 -15.25 -2.59 9.85
C GLU A 69 -14.75 -3.18 11.19
N GLY A 70 -15.08 -2.51 12.30
CA GLY A 70 -14.57 -2.87 13.63
C GLY A 70 -13.14 -2.41 13.93
N GLY A 71 -12.45 -1.77 12.98
CA GLY A 71 -11.16 -1.14 13.19
C GLY A 71 -11.23 0.24 13.87
N PRO A 72 -10.08 0.81 14.28
CA PRO A 72 -10.03 2.17 14.82
C PRO A 72 -10.62 3.19 13.83
N PRO A 73 -11.34 4.23 14.29
CA PRO A 73 -12.03 5.18 13.44
C PRO A 73 -11.09 6.25 12.85
N HIS A 74 -10.02 5.82 12.19
CA HIS A 74 -9.07 6.71 11.54
C HIS A 74 -9.47 6.93 10.08
N SER A 75 -9.60 8.21 9.70
CA SER A 75 -9.99 8.62 8.35
C SER A 75 -8.99 9.61 7.76
N LEU A 76 -8.83 9.55 6.44
CA LEU A 76 -8.07 10.51 5.64
C LEU A 76 -9.02 11.40 4.85
N LEU A 77 -8.68 12.68 4.71
CA LEU A 77 -9.36 13.52 3.73
C LEU A 77 -8.77 13.24 2.35
N ALA A 78 -9.66 12.96 1.41
CA ALA A 78 -9.35 12.67 0.03
C ALA A 78 -10.00 13.71 -0.87
N LEU A 79 -9.24 14.20 -1.83
CA LEU A 79 -9.75 15.05 -2.89
C LEU A 79 -10.11 14.18 -4.09
N HIS A 80 -11.31 14.38 -4.60
CA HIS A 80 -11.85 13.65 -5.74
C HIS A 80 -11.90 14.55 -6.97
N THR A 81 -11.94 13.94 -8.15
CA THR A 81 -12.19 14.73 -9.37
C THR A 81 -13.61 15.30 -9.34
N PRO A 82 -13.83 16.56 -9.77
CA PRO A 82 -15.19 17.12 -9.83
C PRO A 82 -16.15 16.33 -10.75
N ALA A 83 -15.61 15.57 -11.71
CA ALA A 83 -16.40 14.80 -12.66
C ALA A 83 -16.74 13.37 -12.18
N ASP A 84 -15.99 12.84 -11.21
CA ASP A 84 -16.13 11.47 -10.70
C ASP A 84 -15.69 11.39 -9.23
N GLU A 85 -16.66 11.22 -8.34
CA GLU A 85 -16.49 11.07 -6.89
C GLU A 85 -15.81 9.76 -6.50
N THR A 86 -15.62 8.81 -7.42
CA THR A 86 -14.86 7.58 -7.12
C THR A 86 -13.36 7.77 -7.33
N GLN A 87 -12.96 8.78 -8.12
CA GLN A 87 -11.57 9.01 -8.50
C GLN A 87 -10.87 9.93 -7.50
N VAL A 88 -10.06 9.33 -6.63
CA VAL A 88 -9.22 10.05 -5.68
C VAL A 88 -7.95 10.55 -6.37
N VAL A 89 -7.70 11.87 -6.32
CA VAL A 89 -6.53 12.51 -6.93
C VAL A 89 -5.47 12.95 -5.94
N ALA A 90 -5.87 13.26 -4.70
CA ALA A 90 -4.94 13.71 -3.66
C ALA A 90 -5.43 13.36 -2.25
N LEU A 91 -4.50 13.35 -1.29
CA LEU A 91 -4.80 13.23 0.13
C LEU A 91 -4.31 14.46 0.88
N TYR A 92 -5.06 14.86 1.89
CA TYR A 92 -4.62 15.90 2.81
C TYR A 92 -3.76 15.27 3.92
N LEU A 93 -2.46 15.54 3.89
CA LEU A 93 -1.49 14.99 4.83
C LEU A 93 -0.51 16.09 5.25
N HIS A 94 -0.25 16.21 6.55
CA HIS A 94 0.68 17.20 7.10
C HIS A 94 0.35 18.64 6.66
N GLY A 95 -0.93 18.99 6.66
CA GLY A 95 -1.39 20.36 6.37
C GLY A 95 -1.41 20.75 4.88
N LYS A 96 -1.23 19.80 3.95
CA LYS A 96 -1.31 20.09 2.51
C LYS A 96 -1.85 18.92 1.69
N TRP A 97 -2.31 19.24 0.48
CA TRP A 97 -2.74 18.25 -0.52
C TRP A 97 -1.54 17.61 -1.22
N TRP A 98 -1.49 16.29 -1.19
CA TRP A 98 -0.48 15.49 -1.86
C TRP A 98 -1.10 14.66 -2.98
N PRO A 99 -0.59 14.75 -4.22
CA PRO A 99 -0.99 13.83 -5.29
C PRO A 99 -0.73 12.39 -4.88
N ILE A 100 -1.64 11.46 -5.21
CA ILE A 100 -1.49 10.04 -4.83
C ILE A 100 -0.13 9.46 -5.23
N GLY A 101 0.36 9.79 -6.44
CA GLY A 101 1.67 9.34 -6.90
C GLY A 101 2.85 9.83 -6.04
N GLU A 102 2.75 11.00 -5.41
CA GLU A 102 3.79 11.53 -4.52
C GLU A 102 3.71 10.92 -3.13
N VAL A 103 2.53 10.52 -2.66
CA VAL A 103 2.37 9.82 -1.36
C VAL A 103 3.09 8.48 -1.35
N LEU A 104 3.21 7.83 -2.51
CA LEU A 104 3.90 6.55 -2.68
C LEU A 104 5.42 6.67 -2.79
N LYS A 105 5.95 7.89 -2.85
CA LYS A 105 7.39 8.12 -3.05
C LYS A 105 8.10 8.35 -1.73
N THR A 106 9.42 8.18 -1.76
CA THR A 106 10.33 8.44 -0.65
C THR A 106 11.63 9.00 -1.19
N SER A 107 12.21 9.92 -0.44
CA SER A 107 13.55 10.48 -0.68
C SER A 107 14.62 9.67 0.06
N SER A 108 14.20 8.78 0.97
CA SER A 108 15.10 7.98 1.79
C SER A 108 15.70 6.82 1.01
N LYS A 109 17.02 6.84 0.84
CA LYS A 109 17.76 5.73 0.20
C LYS A 109 17.75 4.43 1.01
N SER A 110 17.45 4.49 2.31
CA SER A 110 17.34 3.29 3.15
C SER A 110 16.05 2.51 2.88
N ARG A 111 15.07 3.14 2.25
CA ARG A 111 13.78 2.54 1.93
C ARG A 111 13.83 1.88 0.56
N HIS A 112 14.40 0.67 0.55
CA HIS A 112 14.60 -0.16 -0.64
C HIS A 112 14.33 -1.63 -0.32
N GLY A 113 13.79 -2.37 -1.29
CA GLY A 113 13.41 -3.77 -1.13
C GLY A 113 12.14 -3.98 -0.31
N LEU A 114 11.96 -5.18 0.22
CA LEU A 114 10.79 -5.55 1.02
C LEU A 114 10.98 -5.13 2.48
N LEU A 115 10.17 -4.17 2.92
CA LEU A 115 10.23 -3.63 4.27
C LEU A 115 8.91 -3.86 5.00
N ILE A 116 9.00 -4.23 6.27
CA ILE A 116 7.85 -4.43 7.15
C ILE A 116 7.16 -3.09 7.37
N VAL A 117 5.83 -3.08 7.28
CA VAL A 117 5.02 -1.91 7.62
C VAL A 117 5.11 -1.67 9.12
N GLN A 118 5.71 -0.54 9.53
CA GLN A 118 5.91 -0.20 10.94
C GLN A 118 5.34 1.17 11.29
N SER A 119 5.47 2.15 10.39
CA SER A 119 5.02 3.51 10.62
C SER A 119 3.55 3.74 10.21
N VAL A 120 2.97 4.80 10.76
CA VAL A 120 1.64 5.31 10.39
C VAL A 120 1.57 5.59 8.89
N MET A 121 2.59 6.23 8.32
CA MET A 121 2.60 6.55 6.89
C MET A 121 2.76 5.31 6.00
N GLU A 122 3.51 4.28 6.42
CA GLU A 122 3.55 3.00 5.70
C GLU A 122 2.20 2.28 5.75
N ARG A 123 1.44 2.41 6.85
CA ARG A 123 0.04 1.94 6.92
C ARG A 123 -0.86 2.67 5.93
N VAL A 124 -0.71 3.99 5.79
CA VAL A 124 -1.43 4.77 4.78
C VAL A 124 -1.07 4.29 3.38
N ILE A 125 0.21 4.10 3.06
CA ILE A 125 0.66 3.61 1.75
C ILE A 125 0.11 2.21 1.45
N LEU A 126 0.11 1.30 2.45
CA LEU A 126 -0.49 -0.03 2.32
C LEU A 126 -1.98 0.06 1.98
N PHE A 127 -2.72 0.92 2.67
CA PHE A 127 -4.13 1.20 2.37
C PHE A 127 -4.30 1.72 0.94
N LEU A 128 -3.48 2.67 0.50
CA LEU A 128 -3.58 3.25 -0.86
C LEU A 128 -3.30 2.22 -1.93
N LEU A 129 -2.26 1.40 -1.78
CA LEU A 129 -1.96 0.33 -2.73
C LEU A 129 -3.12 -0.67 -2.83
N SER A 130 -3.74 -1.02 -1.70
CA SER A 130 -4.81 -1.99 -1.62
C SER A 130 -6.16 -1.47 -2.15
N GLN A 131 -6.60 -0.30 -1.68
CA GLN A 131 -7.97 0.17 -1.87
C GLN A 131 -8.10 1.16 -3.02
N ILE A 132 -7.12 2.05 -3.21
CA ILE A 132 -7.19 3.11 -4.21
C ILE A 132 -6.53 2.66 -5.51
N ILE A 133 -5.27 2.24 -5.44
CA ILE A 133 -4.51 1.89 -6.63
C ILE A 133 -5.05 0.60 -7.22
N PHE A 134 -5.12 -0.49 -6.46
CA PHE A 134 -5.71 -1.72 -6.97
C PHE A 134 -7.23 -1.60 -7.19
N GLY A 135 -7.97 -1.05 -6.21
CA GLY A 135 -9.43 -1.06 -6.24
C GLY A 135 -10.08 -0.08 -7.22
N VAL A 136 -9.41 1.03 -7.55
CA VAL A 136 -9.96 2.10 -8.41
C VAL A 136 -9.10 2.31 -9.65
N MET A 137 -7.79 2.55 -9.51
CA MET A 137 -6.94 3.05 -10.60
C MET A 137 -6.42 1.97 -11.56
N GLU A 138 -6.05 0.81 -11.02
CA GLU A 138 -5.37 -0.28 -11.73
C GLU A 138 -6.18 -1.58 -11.68
N LYS A 139 -7.50 -1.44 -11.46
CA LYS A 139 -8.41 -2.58 -11.37
C LYS A 139 -8.41 -3.36 -12.69
N PRO A 140 -8.15 -4.68 -12.67
CA PRO A 140 -8.23 -5.49 -13.88
C PRO A 140 -9.65 -5.48 -14.47
N LEU A 141 -9.75 -5.21 -15.77
CA LEU A 141 -11.01 -5.29 -16.51
C LEU A 141 -11.56 -6.72 -16.45
N GLY A 142 -12.80 -6.87 -15.96
CA GLY A 142 -13.48 -8.16 -15.88
C GLY A 142 -13.28 -8.95 -14.58
N GLU A 143 -12.46 -8.47 -13.64
CA GLU A 143 -12.36 -9.05 -12.29
C GLU A 143 -13.20 -8.21 -11.30
N SER A 144 -14.17 -8.84 -10.63
CA SER A 144 -15.01 -8.19 -9.60
C SER A 144 -14.39 -8.25 -8.20
N MET A 145 -13.10 -8.59 -8.10
CA MET A 145 -12.44 -8.83 -6.81
C MET A 145 -11.96 -7.51 -6.22
N TYR A 146 -12.31 -7.29 -4.95
CA TYR A 146 -11.80 -6.21 -4.12
C TYR A 146 -11.06 -6.84 -2.95
N PHE A 147 -9.93 -6.24 -2.58
CA PHE A 147 -9.31 -6.57 -1.30
C PHE A 147 -10.10 -5.91 -0.19
N SER A 148 -10.26 -6.60 0.93
CA SER A 148 -10.72 -5.95 2.15
C SER A 148 -9.71 -4.90 2.60
N ALA A 149 -10.20 -3.81 3.19
CA ALA A 149 -9.32 -2.80 3.78
C ALA A 149 -8.39 -3.46 4.82
N PRO A 150 -7.07 -3.17 4.78
CA PRO A 150 -6.14 -3.79 5.70
C PRO A 150 -6.51 -3.50 7.16
N SER A 151 -6.33 -4.49 8.04
CA SER A 151 -6.55 -4.25 9.48
C SER A 151 -5.38 -3.47 10.09
N ALA A 152 -5.65 -2.69 11.15
CA ALA A 152 -4.62 -1.95 11.90
C ALA A 152 -3.54 -2.85 12.51
N LEU A 153 -3.83 -4.14 12.71
CA LEU A 153 -2.91 -5.15 13.25
C LEU A 153 -2.37 -6.11 12.17
N GLU A 154 -2.82 -5.97 10.93
CA GLU A 154 -2.43 -6.87 9.85
C GLU A 154 -0.95 -6.75 9.56
N TYR A 155 -0.26 -7.89 9.46
CA TYR A 155 1.14 -7.88 9.08
C TYR A 155 1.26 -7.72 7.56
N GLY A 156 2.12 -6.81 7.13
CA GLY A 156 2.41 -6.64 5.72
C GLY A 156 3.82 -6.09 5.49
N LYS A 157 4.29 -6.28 4.26
CA LYS A 157 5.51 -5.65 3.76
C LYS A 157 5.19 -4.85 2.50
N ILE A 158 5.82 -3.69 2.37
CA ILE A 158 5.81 -2.88 1.14
C ILE A 158 7.12 -3.15 0.40
N LEU A 159 7.03 -3.36 -0.91
CA LEU A 159 8.18 -3.41 -1.79
C LEU A 159 8.49 -2.01 -2.29
N TRP A 160 9.70 -1.54 -1.98
CA TRP A 160 10.22 -0.25 -2.39
C TRP A 160 11.27 -0.43 -3.49
N GLN A 161 11.06 0.22 -4.63
CA GLN A 161 11.95 0.19 -5.77
C GLN A 161 12.09 1.61 -6.33
N ASP A 162 13.31 2.05 -6.58
CA ASP A 162 13.63 3.35 -7.18
C ASP A 162 12.94 4.56 -6.51
N GLY A 163 12.84 4.53 -5.18
CA GLY A 163 12.22 5.59 -4.39
C GLY A 163 10.68 5.57 -4.38
N GLU A 164 10.07 4.48 -4.80
CA GLU A 164 8.61 4.36 -4.89
C GLU A 164 8.10 3.04 -4.28
N ALA A 165 6.92 3.08 -3.67
CA ALA A 165 6.19 1.90 -3.24
C ALA A 165 5.54 1.23 -4.46
N VAL A 166 6.09 0.10 -4.90
CA VAL A 166 5.71 -0.56 -6.16
C VAL A 166 4.75 -1.73 -5.98
N GLY A 167 4.59 -2.20 -4.74
CA GLY A 167 3.69 -3.28 -4.40
C GLY A 167 3.74 -3.62 -2.92
N PHE A 168 2.93 -4.58 -2.51
CA PHE A 168 2.90 -5.05 -1.12
C PHE A 168 2.44 -6.51 -1.06
N TYR A 169 2.63 -7.10 0.11
CA TYR A 169 1.87 -8.29 0.48
C TYR A 169 1.48 -8.24 1.97
N THR A 170 0.39 -8.93 2.33
CA THR A 170 -0.07 -9.09 3.71
C THR A 170 -0.11 -10.56 4.12
N ILE A 171 -0.04 -10.81 5.43
CA ILE A 171 -0.04 -12.15 6.02
C ILE A 171 -1.10 -12.21 7.13
N LYS A 172 -1.91 -13.27 7.13
CA LYS A 172 -2.62 -13.70 8.34
C LYS A 172 -1.70 -14.60 9.16
N LYS A 173 -1.36 -14.16 10.37
CA LYS A 173 -0.45 -14.89 11.24
C LYS A 173 -1.13 -16.12 11.81
N LYS A 174 -0.38 -17.21 11.98
CA LYS A 174 -0.82 -18.34 12.78
C LYS A 174 -1.28 -17.88 14.17
N GLY A 175 -2.46 -18.32 14.59
CA GLY A 175 -3.11 -17.94 15.84
C GLY A 175 -3.96 -16.66 15.77
N SER A 176 -3.86 -15.84 14.71
CA SER A 176 -4.75 -14.69 14.57
C SER A 176 -6.17 -15.14 14.23
N LEU A 177 -7.18 -14.37 14.66
CA LEU A 177 -8.58 -14.66 14.36
C LEU A 177 -8.86 -14.57 12.85
N CYS A 178 -9.66 -15.51 12.34
CA CYS A 178 -10.12 -15.55 10.95
C CYS A 178 -11.10 -14.43 10.66
N ASP A 179 -12.04 -14.22 11.59
CA ASP A 179 -12.99 -13.12 11.63
C ASP A 179 -13.36 -12.83 13.10
N GLY A 180 -14.04 -11.71 13.35
CA GLY A 180 -14.43 -11.31 14.70
C GLY A 180 -15.58 -12.11 15.32
N CYS A 181 -16.24 -13.00 14.57
CA CYS A 181 -17.55 -13.54 14.91
C CYS A 181 -17.54 -15.06 15.18
N THR A 182 -16.62 -15.80 14.57
CA THR A 182 -16.60 -17.27 14.60
C THR A 182 -15.68 -17.84 15.68
N GLY A 183 -14.83 -17.02 16.28
CA GLY A 183 -13.81 -17.45 17.25
C GLY A 183 -12.76 -18.41 16.66
N GLN A 184 -12.73 -18.57 15.33
CA GLN A 184 -11.75 -19.40 14.64
C GLN A 184 -10.44 -18.63 14.46
N SER A 185 -9.32 -19.34 14.54
CA SER A 185 -7.98 -18.77 14.30
C SER A 185 -7.25 -19.53 13.20
N TYR A 186 -6.37 -18.83 12.47
CA TYR A 186 -5.52 -19.45 11.46
C TYR A 186 -4.57 -20.46 12.08
N LEU A 187 -4.58 -21.70 11.59
CA LEU A 187 -3.73 -22.78 12.09
C LEU A 187 -2.30 -22.75 11.53
N LEU A 188 -2.05 -21.91 10.52
CA LEU A 188 -0.78 -21.76 9.81
C LEU A 188 -0.67 -20.34 9.22
N PRO A 189 0.53 -19.84 8.90
CA PRO A 189 0.66 -18.53 8.26
C PRO A 189 0.11 -18.54 6.84
N VAL A 190 -0.71 -17.55 6.52
CA VAL A 190 -1.36 -17.45 5.21
C VAL A 190 -0.90 -16.18 4.52
N LEU A 191 -0.36 -16.31 3.30
CA LEU A 191 -0.16 -15.19 2.40
C LEU A 191 -1.53 -14.71 1.92
N ASP A 192 -1.93 -13.54 2.39
CA ASP A 192 -3.32 -13.09 2.29
C ASP A 192 -3.58 -12.30 1.03
N THR A 193 -2.84 -11.21 0.85
CA THR A 193 -2.92 -10.35 -0.32
C THR A 193 -1.54 -10.16 -0.90
N VAL A 194 -1.43 -10.17 -2.22
CA VAL A 194 -0.21 -9.80 -2.96
C VAL A 194 -0.61 -8.89 -4.10
N PHE A 195 0.08 -7.76 -4.22
CA PHE A 195 -0.18 -6.81 -5.28
C PHE A 195 1.11 -6.16 -5.76
N VAL A 196 1.23 -6.04 -7.08
CA VAL A 196 2.30 -5.29 -7.76
C VAL A 196 1.63 -4.33 -8.74
N ARG A 197 2.04 -3.07 -8.69
CA ARG A 197 1.55 -2.02 -9.59
C ARG A 197 1.86 -2.33 -11.04
N THR A 198 0.95 -1.96 -11.92
CA THR A 198 0.82 -2.49 -13.28
C THR A 198 2.05 -2.20 -14.14
N HIS A 199 2.61 -1.01 -14.02
CA HIS A 199 3.83 -0.60 -14.73
C HIS A 199 5.12 -1.24 -14.18
N TRP A 200 5.05 -1.89 -13.01
CA TRP A 200 6.16 -2.65 -12.40
C TRP A 200 6.02 -4.17 -12.59
N ARG A 201 4.89 -4.65 -13.13
CA ARG A 201 4.65 -6.08 -13.37
C ARG A 201 5.63 -6.64 -14.41
N ARG A 202 5.71 -7.98 -14.46
CA ARG A 202 6.59 -8.75 -15.36
C ARG A 202 8.10 -8.61 -15.10
N ASN A 203 8.49 -8.00 -13.98
CA ASN A 203 9.88 -7.88 -13.52
C ASN A 203 10.25 -8.86 -12.38
N GLY A 204 9.45 -9.91 -12.14
CA GLY A 204 9.72 -10.90 -11.09
C GLY A 204 9.40 -10.45 -9.65
N LEU A 205 8.88 -9.24 -9.44
CA LEU A 205 8.62 -8.68 -8.11
C LEU A 205 7.63 -9.49 -7.26
N ALA A 206 6.58 -10.03 -7.88
CA ALA A 206 5.63 -10.90 -7.16
C ALA A 206 6.28 -12.23 -6.71
N LEU A 207 7.22 -12.75 -7.52
CA LEU A 207 7.99 -13.94 -7.16
C LEU A 207 8.94 -13.64 -5.99
N GLN A 208 9.59 -12.47 -5.99
CA GLN A 208 10.41 -12.01 -4.89
C GLN A 208 9.60 -11.90 -3.58
N MET A 209 8.38 -11.37 -3.63
CA MET A 209 7.47 -11.34 -2.46
C MET A 209 7.14 -12.74 -1.95
N LEU A 210 6.84 -13.68 -2.85
CA LEU A 210 6.54 -15.07 -2.47
C LEU A 210 7.75 -15.78 -1.85
N GLN A 211 8.95 -15.57 -2.41
CA GLN A 211 10.19 -16.11 -1.86
C GLN A 211 10.52 -15.53 -0.48
N ASP A 212 10.34 -14.23 -0.29
CA ASP A 212 10.51 -13.55 1.00
C ASP A 212 9.51 -14.08 2.04
N PHE A 213 8.25 -14.30 1.67
CA PHE A 213 7.26 -14.92 2.54
C PHE A 213 7.67 -16.33 2.98
N CYS A 214 8.02 -17.20 2.04
CA CYS A 214 8.44 -18.57 2.34
C CYS A 214 9.68 -18.61 3.25
N THR A 215 10.66 -17.74 2.98
CA THR A 215 11.90 -17.65 3.77
C THR A 215 11.64 -17.10 5.17
N SER A 216 10.77 -16.09 5.29
CA SER A 216 10.34 -15.53 6.58
C SER A 216 9.62 -16.55 7.47
N MET A 217 9.01 -17.57 6.87
CA MET A 217 8.27 -18.64 7.56
C MET A 217 8.99 -20.00 7.55
N SER A 218 10.32 -20.00 7.48
CA SER A 218 11.16 -21.21 7.38
C SER A 218 10.96 -22.30 8.45
N LYS A 219 10.29 -21.98 9.57
CA LYS A 219 9.98 -22.94 10.64
C LYS A 219 8.68 -23.72 10.42
N GLU A 220 7.84 -23.30 9.48
CA GLU A 220 6.55 -23.93 9.21
C GLU A 220 6.70 -24.96 8.09
N SER A 221 6.11 -26.15 8.27
CA SER A 221 6.12 -27.21 7.26
C SER A 221 5.11 -26.99 6.14
N VAL A 222 4.06 -26.18 6.41
CA VAL A 222 2.97 -25.89 5.48
C VAL A 222 2.63 -24.41 5.57
N LEU A 223 2.48 -23.78 4.41
CA LEU A 223 2.07 -22.38 4.26
C LEU A 223 0.76 -22.28 3.51
N GLY A 224 -0.03 -21.27 3.85
CA GLY A 224 -1.34 -21.03 3.24
C GLY A 224 -1.27 -19.90 2.23
N ILE A 225 -2.20 -19.92 1.28
CA ILE A 225 -2.46 -18.82 0.37
C ILE A 225 -3.96 -18.56 0.42
N SER A 226 -4.36 -17.32 0.72
CA SER A 226 -5.77 -16.92 0.72
C SER A 226 -6.35 -17.00 -0.69
N ARG A 227 -7.64 -17.30 -0.77
CA ARG A 227 -8.41 -17.21 -2.00
C ARG A 227 -9.17 -15.88 -2.02
N PRO A 228 -9.44 -15.32 -3.21
CA PRO A 228 -9.11 -15.83 -4.54
C PRO A 228 -7.66 -15.58 -4.98
N VAL A 229 -7.12 -16.48 -5.80
CA VAL A 229 -5.80 -16.32 -6.43
C VAL A 229 -6.02 -15.90 -7.88
N SER A 230 -5.50 -14.73 -8.28
CA SER A 230 -5.64 -14.25 -9.66
C SER A 230 -4.93 -15.17 -10.65
N THR A 231 -5.38 -15.17 -11.91
CA THR A 231 -4.76 -15.97 -12.99
C THR A 231 -3.26 -15.66 -13.14
N SER A 232 -2.88 -14.40 -12.93
CA SER A 232 -1.49 -13.93 -12.98
C SER A 232 -0.61 -14.57 -11.90
N MET A 233 -1.15 -14.82 -10.70
CA MET A 233 -0.44 -15.52 -9.62
C MET A 233 -0.28 -17.01 -9.92
N TYR A 234 -1.28 -17.66 -10.50
CA TYR A 234 -1.18 -19.08 -10.91
C TYR A 234 -0.02 -19.33 -11.88
N GLY A 235 0.21 -18.43 -12.85
CA GLY A 235 1.33 -18.55 -13.79
C GLY A 235 2.71 -18.49 -13.12
N GLY A 236 2.83 -17.76 -12.01
CA GLY A 236 4.08 -17.69 -11.22
C GLY A 236 4.36 -18.96 -10.42
N THR A 237 3.31 -19.63 -9.92
CA THR A 237 3.43 -20.88 -9.16
C THR A 237 3.93 -22.05 -10.03
N VAL A 238 3.60 -22.07 -11.32
CA VAL A 238 4.09 -23.10 -12.25
C VAL A 238 5.60 -22.97 -12.46
N HIS A 239 6.12 -21.75 -12.62
CA HIS A 239 7.56 -21.51 -12.77
C HIS A 239 8.40 -21.83 -11.52
N LEU A 240 7.79 -21.86 -10.33
CA LEU A 240 8.46 -22.28 -9.10
C LEU A 240 8.65 -23.80 -9.05
N LYS A 241 7.73 -24.59 -9.63
CA LYS A 241 7.90 -26.05 -9.74
C LYS A 241 9.01 -26.43 -10.72
N ASP A 242 9.28 -25.60 -11.72
CA ASP A 242 10.30 -25.88 -12.74
C ASP A 242 11.75 -25.60 -12.29
N LYS A 243 11.96 -25.08 -11.07
CA LYS A 243 13.30 -24.87 -10.47
C LYS A 243 13.66 -25.85 -9.36
N GLU A 244 12.81 -26.83 -9.03
CA GLU A 244 13.19 -27.95 -8.19
C GLU A 244 13.67 -29.13 -9.05
N SER A 245 14.89 -29.59 -8.75
CA SER A 245 15.50 -30.78 -9.33
C SER A 245 14.69 -32.04 -8.99
N PRO A 246 14.75 -33.11 -9.81
CA PRO A 246 13.76 -34.17 -9.81
C PRO A 246 14.01 -35.18 -8.70
N LEU A 247 13.42 -34.94 -7.54
CA LEU A 247 13.27 -35.96 -6.50
C LEU A 247 11.82 -35.93 -6.06
N TYR A 248 11.04 -36.84 -6.64
CA TYR A 248 10.01 -37.68 -6.04
C TYR A 248 9.09 -38.20 -7.15
N ARG A 249 9.61 -39.18 -7.89
CA ARG A 249 8.81 -40.19 -8.56
C ARG A 249 8.58 -41.34 -7.59
N ASN A 250 7.35 -41.85 -7.59
CA ASN A 250 6.89 -43.14 -7.08
C ASN A 250 6.78 -43.31 -5.56
N CYS A 251 5.53 -43.41 -5.10
CA CYS A 251 5.07 -44.61 -4.40
C CYS A 251 3.72 -45.04 -5.01
N HIS A 252 3.72 -46.23 -5.61
CA HIS A 252 2.53 -47.01 -5.96
C HIS A 252 1.65 -47.24 -4.72
N GLY A 253 0.34 -47.37 -4.90
CA GLY A 253 -0.28 -48.67 -4.67
C GLY A 253 -1.78 -48.59 -4.45
N GLN A 254 -2.50 -49.20 -5.40
CA GLN A 254 -3.77 -49.92 -5.28
C GLN A 254 -4.55 -49.83 -3.95
N ASN A 255 -5.81 -49.41 -4.05
CA ASN A 255 -6.97 -50.33 -3.98
C ASN A 255 -8.16 -49.71 -4.71
#